data_AF-A0A2M8E6D2-F1
#
_entry.id   AF-A0A2M8E6D2-F1
#
_cell.length_a   1.000
_cell.length_b   1.000
_cell.length_c   1.000
_cell.angle_alpha   90.00
_cell.angle_beta   90.00
_cell.angle_gamma   90.00
#
_symmetry.space_group_name_H-M   'P 1'
#
loop_
_entity.id
_entity.type
_entity.pdbx_description
1 polymer ?
#
loop_
_entity_poly.entity_id
_entity_poly.type
_entity_poly.pdbx_seq_one_letter_code
_entity_poly.pdbx_strand_id
1 'polypeptide(L)'
;MYQYTDFDRQFIKSRAAQHRDQLQRNLSGELSDDEFRPLRLQNGWYVQRYAPMLRVAVPYGELASRQLRVLARIAREFDQPSDKVYKAATEGQAKLGTQHLPVGYGHFTTRQNVQFNWIPLTQSADVMDLLATVDMHGIQTSGNCIRNITSDALAGIAPDEAIDPRPFAEIMRQWSTLHPEFAFLPRKFKIAITGATEDRAAIAWHDVGLRVLRNAAGEIGFKVQAGGGMGRTPVIATLIREFLPWNQILNYLEAVVRVYNRFGRRDNLYKARIKILIKAEGQRFIDEVEAEFADILAHDGAAHAIPQAELDRVSVHFQPPAQVEQAQAATTIIATEVAAKDASAYQRWLAQNVRAHKNPALRAVTLS
;
A
#
# COMPACT_ATOMS: atom_id res chain seq x y z
N MET A 1 2.92 -14.46 -6.13
CA MET A 1 2.74 -13.12 -6.73
C MET A 1 1.44 -13.09 -7.47
N TYR A 2 0.62 -12.07 -7.22
CA TYR A 2 -0.69 -11.94 -7.84
C TYR A 2 -0.62 -12.02 -9.37
N GLN A 3 -1.44 -12.91 -9.93
CA GLN A 3 -1.58 -13.10 -11.37
C GLN A 3 -2.70 -12.19 -11.88
N TYR A 4 -2.35 -11.09 -12.53
CA TYR A 4 -3.31 -10.12 -13.06
C TYR A 4 -4.18 -10.73 -14.18
N THR A 5 -5.49 -10.53 -14.06
CA THR A 5 -6.49 -10.98 -15.04
C THR A 5 -6.62 -10.00 -16.21
N ASP A 6 -7.32 -10.39 -17.28
CA ASP A 6 -7.62 -9.47 -18.37
C ASP A 6 -8.54 -8.32 -17.94
N PHE A 7 -9.42 -8.56 -16.96
CA PHE A 7 -10.19 -7.51 -16.32
C PHE A 7 -9.28 -6.48 -15.63
N ASP A 8 -8.31 -6.93 -14.83
CA ASP A 8 -7.37 -6.04 -14.14
C ASP A 8 -6.57 -5.17 -15.14
N ARG A 9 -6.08 -5.80 -16.22
CA ARG A 9 -5.34 -5.13 -17.30
C ARG A 9 -6.20 -4.07 -17.98
N GLN A 10 -7.43 -4.43 -18.34
CA GLN A 10 -8.35 -3.52 -19.02
C GLN A 10 -8.74 -2.35 -18.11
N PHE A 11 -8.94 -2.63 -16.82
CA PHE A 11 -9.23 -1.62 -15.82
C PHE A 11 -8.07 -0.60 -15.74
N ILE A 12 -6.83 -1.06 -15.55
CA ILE A 12 -5.66 -0.18 -15.45
C ILE A 12 -5.46 0.64 -16.72
N LYS A 13 -5.59 0.03 -17.91
CA LYS A 13 -5.53 0.75 -19.20
C LYS A 13 -6.60 1.83 -19.33
N SER A 14 -7.84 1.51 -18.95
CA SER A 14 -8.94 2.48 -18.95
C SER A 14 -8.68 3.64 -18.00
N ARG A 15 -8.04 3.37 -16.85
CA ARG A 15 -7.64 4.41 -15.89
C ARG A 15 -6.52 5.30 -16.42
N ALA A 16 -5.53 4.74 -17.12
CA ALA A 16 -4.48 5.51 -17.76
C ALA A 16 -5.04 6.41 -18.87
N ALA A 17 -5.93 5.87 -19.71
CA ALA A 17 -6.64 6.62 -20.75
C ALA A 17 -7.49 7.76 -20.17
N GLN A 18 -8.21 7.51 -19.07
CA GLN A 18 -8.96 8.56 -18.39
C GLN A 18 -8.05 9.68 -17.86
N HIS A 19 -6.90 9.35 -17.24
CA HIS A 19 -5.95 10.36 -16.78
C HIS A 19 -5.38 11.18 -17.95
N ARG A 20 -5.15 10.55 -19.10
CA ARG A 20 -4.70 11.24 -20.32
C ARG A 20 -5.73 12.27 -20.80
N ASP A 21 -7.01 11.89 -20.88
CA ASP A 21 -8.10 12.82 -21.20
C ASP A 21 -8.15 14.00 -20.21
N GLN A 22 -8.11 13.70 -18.91
CA GLN A 22 -8.11 14.73 -17.86
C GLN A 22 -6.93 15.70 -17.98
N LEU A 23 -5.73 15.19 -18.28
CA LEU A 23 -4.55 16.00 -18.49
C LEU A 23 -4.70 16.87 -19.74
N GLN A 24 -5.20 16.33 -20.85
CA GLN A 24 -5.39 17.08 -22.10
C GLN A 24 -6.39 18.22 -21.91
N ARG A 25 -7.52 17.96 -21.25
CA ARG A 25 -8.51 18.98 -20.90
C ARG A 25 -7.90 20.05 -19.99
N ASN A 26 -7.05 19.68 -19.03
CA ASN A 26 -6.34 20.65 -18.22
C ASN A 26 -5.35 21.51 -19.02
N LEU A 27 -4.56 20.89 -19.90
CA LEU A 27 -3.61 21.61 -20.76
C LEU A 27 -4.30 22.54 -21.77
N SER A 28 -5.51 22.20 -22.21
CA SER A 28 -6.34 23.03 -23.10
C SER A 28 -7.10 24.15 -22.39
N GLY A 29 -7.17 24.13 -21.05
CA GLY A 29 -7.94 25.07 -20.24
C GLY A 29 -9.41 24.70 -20.03
N GLU A 30 -9.91 23.61 -20.61
CA GLU A 30 -11.26 23.07 -20.37
C GLU A 30 -11.46 22.52 -18.95
N LEU A 31 -10.37 22.17 -18.26
CA LEU A 31 -10.38 21.72 -16.87
C LEU A 31 -9.41 22.60 -16.07
N SER A 32 -9.92 23.34 -15.10
CA SER A 32 -9.06 24.21 -14.27
C SER A 32 -8.09 23.40 -13.42
N ASP A 33 -7.00 24.04 -12.97
CA ASP A 33 -6.02 23.38 -12.09
C ASP A 33 -6.62 22.90 -10.77
N ASP A 34 -7.62 23.63 -10.25
CA ASP A 34 -8.32 23.27 -9.02
C ASP A 34 -9.23 22.05 -9.20
N GLU A 35 -9.89 21.92 -10.36
CA GLU A 35 -10.68 20.73 -10.72
C GLU A 35 -9.79 19.54 -11.06
N PHE A 36 -8.64 19.77 -11.71
CA PHE A 36 -7.70 18.70 -12.05
C PHE A 36 -6.94 18.18 -10.82
N ARG A 37 -6.70 19.03 -9.82
CA ARG A 37 -5.97 18.69 -8.59
C ARG A 37 -6.47 17.42 -7.90
N PRO A 38 -7.75 17.23 -7.54
CA PRO A 38 -8.22 16.00 -6.92
C PRO A 38 -8.03 14.78 -7.84
N LEU A 39 -8.23 14.92 -9.15
CA LEU A 39 -8.11 13.84 -10.13
C LEU A 39 -6.67 13.32 -10.24
N ARG A 40 -5.70 14.23 -10.43
CA ARG A 40 -4.28 13.86 -10.50
C ARG A 40 -3.76 13.30 -9.17
N LEU A 41 -4.24 13.83 -8.04
CA LEU A 41 -3.88 13.32 -6.71
C LEU A 41 -4.38 11.90 -6.49
N GLN A 42 -5.57 11.55 -6.99
CA GLN A 42 -6.06 10.18 -6.95
C GLN A 42 -5.24 9.26 -7.86
N ASN A 43 -4.60 9.77 -8.92
CA ASN A 43 -3.67 9.02 -9.76
C ASN A 43 -2.21 9.11 -9.30
N GLY A 44 -1.95 9.59 -8.08
CA GLY A 44 -0.61 9.58 -7.48
C GLY A 44 0.29 10.75 -7.85
N TRP A 45 -0.22 11.73 -8.59
CA TRP A 45 0.51 12.91 -9.03
C TRP A 45 0.33 14.08 -8.07
N TYR A 46 1.36 14.35 -7.28
CA TYR A 46 1.40 15.45 -6.32
C TYR A 46 2.38 16.53 -6.80
N VAL A 47 1.96 17.80 -6.86
CA VAL A 47 2.90 18.88 -7.24
C VAL A 47 3.58 19.35 -5.98
N GLN A 48 4.90 19.12 -5.88
CA GLN A 48 5.71 19.64 -4.80
C GLN A 48 6.19 21.06 -5.13
N ARG A 49 7.04 21.63 -4.29
CA ARG A 49 7.53 23.02 -4.43
C ARG A 49 8.22 23.28 -5.78
N TYR A 50 8.99 22.33 -6.28
CA TYR A 50 9.80 22.51 -7.49
C TYR A 50 9.32 21.68 -8.67
N ALA A 51 8.86 20.45 -8.42
CA ALA A 51 8.45 19.52 -9.46
C ALA A 51 7.32 18.60 -8.99
N PRO A 52 6.59 17.96 -9.92
CA PRO A 52 5.64 16.91 -9.58
C PRO A 52 6.33 15.62 -9.11
N MET A 53 5.73 15.01 -8.10
CA MET A 53 6.06 13.68 -7.62
C MET A 53 4.98 12.69 -8.04
N LEU A 54 5.40 11.57 -8.60
CA LEU A 54 4.58 10.41 -8.86
C LEU A 54 4.76 9.41 -7.72
N ARG A 55 3.65 8.90 -7.19
CA ARG A 55 3.64 7.70 -6.35
C ARG A 55 2.94 6.56 -7.06
N VAL A 56 3.70 5.50 -7.33
CA VAL A 56 3.22 4.25 -7.91
C VAL A 56 2.76 3.31 -6.80
N ALA A 57 1.59 2.69 -6.98
CA ALA A 57 1.07 1.68 -6.07
C ALA A 57 1.85 0.37 -6.25
N VAL A 58 2.22 -0.25 -5.14
CA VAL A 58 2.76 -1.61 -5.12
C VAL A 58 1.88 -2.40 -4.14
N PRO A 59 0.77 -2.99 -4.61
CA PRO A 59 -0.12 -3.78 -3.76
C PRO A 59 0.67 -4.82 -2.96
N TYR A 60 0.40 -4.91 -1.64
CA TYR A 60 1.02 -5.85 -0.69
C TYR A 60 2.57 -5.90 -0.71
N GLY A 61 3.23 -4.92 -1.34
CA GLY A 61 4.69 -4.84 -1.44
C GLY A 61 5.35 -5.84 -2.39
N GLU A 62 4.59 -6.50 -3.28
CA GLU A 62 5.15 -7.45 -4.25
C GLU A 62 5.41 -6.82 -5.62
N LEU A 63 6.58 -7.11 -6.20
CA LEU A 63 6.96 -6.65 -7.54
C LEU A 63 7.53 -7.78 -8.39
N ALA A 64 7.09 -7.85 -9.64
CA ALA A 64 7.71 -8.66 -10.69
C ALA A 64 8.98 -8.02 -11.23
N SER A 65 9.91 -8.83 -11.73
CA SER A 65 11.12 -8.33 -12.42
C SER A 65 10.77 -7.44 -13.63
N ARG A 66 9.71 -7.76 -14.39
CA ARG A 66 9.20 -6.92 -15.48
C ARG A 66 8.72 -5.54 -15.01
N GLN A 67 8.08 -5.49 -13.83
CA GLN A 67 7.60 -4.24 -13.22
C GLN A 67 8.78 -3.40 -12.76
N LEU A 68 9.76 -4.02 -12.08
CA LEU A 68 10.97 -3.34 -11.65
C LEU A 68 11.77 -2.76 -12.83
N ARG A 69 11.84 -3.45 -13.97
CA ARG A 69 12.48 -2.94 -15.19
C ARG A 69 11.79 -1.68 -15.73
N VAL A 70 10.46 -1.64 -15.71
CA VAL A 70 9.69 -0.45 -16.11
C VAL A 70 9.87 0.70 -15.11
N LEU A 71 9.85 0.44 -13.80
CA LEU A 71 10.16 1.45 -12.79
C LEU A 71 11.57 2.04 -12.99
N ALA A 72 12.56 1.19 -13.28
CA ALA A 72 13.91 1.63 -13.57
C ALA A 72 13.99 2.45 -14.88
N ARG A 73 13.16 2.12 -15.88
CA ARG A 73 13.01 2.90 -17.11
C ARG A 73 12.43 4.28 -16.80
N ILE A 74 11.37 4.36 -15.99
CA ILE A 74 10.77 5.63 -15.54
C ILE A 74 11.81 6.51 -14.84
N ALA A 75 12.61 5.92 -13.95
CA ALA A 75 13.70 6.64 -13.29
C ALA A 75 14.66 7.25 -14.33
N ARG A 76 15.18 6.43 -15.26
CA ARG A 76 16.17 6.91 -16.24
C ARG A 76 15.62 7.94 -17.22
N GLU A 77 14.41 7.72 -17.75
CA GLU A 77 13.87 8.49 -18.87
C GLU A 77 12.99 9.67 -18.46
N PHE A 78 12.26 9.57 -17.34
CA PHE A 78 11.22 10.55 -16.96
C PHE A 78 11.53 11.33 -15.69
N ASP A 79 12.22 10.74 -14.71
CA ASP A 79 12.60 11.42 -13.44
C ASP A 79 13.81 12.36 -13.65
N GLN A 80 13.71 13.20 -14.68
CA GLN A 80 14.76 14.11 -15.15
C GLN A 80 14.20 15.55 -15.16
N PRO A 81 14.55 16.39 -14.17
CA PRO A 81 14.09 17.77 -14.15
C PRO A 81 14.79 18.58 -15.24
N SER A 82 14.14 19.65 -15.72
CA SER A 82 14.84 20.61 -16.58
C SER A 82 15.91 21.37 -15.81
N ASP A 83 16.97 21.81 -16.50
CA ASP A 83 18.07 22.57 -15.90
C ASP A 83 17.58 23.78 -15.09
N LYS A 84 16.56 24.47 -15.60
CA LYS A 84 15.95 25.62 -14.91
C LYS A 84 15.31 25.22 -13.57
N VAL A 85 14.51 24.15 -13.57
CA VAL A 85 13.85 23.65 -12.36
C VAL A 85 14.88 23.12 -11.36
N TYR A 86 15.85 22.34 -11.84
CA TYR A 86 16.88 21.74 -11.01
C TYR A 86 17.80 22.79 -10.38
N LYS A 87 18.21 23.81 -11.14
CA LYS A 87 19.00 24.94 -10.62
C LYS A 87 18.24 25.68 -9.52
N ALA A 88 16.97 26.04 -9.78
CA ALA A 88 16.14 26.73 -8.79
C ALA A 88 15.94 25.89 -7.51
N ALA A 89 15.73 24.57 -7.66
CA ALA A 89 15.62 23.66 -6.53
C ALA A 89 16.93 23.57 -5.74
N THR A 90 18.06 23.43 -6.42
CA THR A 90 19.40 23.35 -5.81
C THR A 90 19.73 24.62 -5.04
N GLU A 91 19.57 25.80 -5.65
CA GLU A 91 19.80 27.09 -4.98
C GLU A 91 18.88 27.29 -3.77
N GLY A 92 17.61 26.87 -3.87
CA GLY A 92 16.67 26.96 -2.77
C GLY A 92 16.98 26.01 -1.62
N GLN A 93 17.42 24.77 -1.92
CA GLN A 93 17.74 23.75 -0.92
C GLN A 93 19.14 23.92 -0.31
N ALA A 94 20.09 24.54 -1.04
CA ALA A 94 21.41 24.91 -0.53
C ALA A 94 21.30 25.88 0.66
N LYS A 95 20.29 26.76 0.67
CA LYS A 95 19.98 27.64 1.82
C LYS A 95 19.60 26.87 3.09
N LEU A 96 19.20 25.61 2.96
CA LEU A 96 18.87 24.69 4.04
C LEU A 96 20.00 23.67 4.32
N GLY A 97 21.16 23.83 3.69
CA GLY A 97 22.32 22.94 3.84
C GLY A 97 22.31 21.69 2.97
N THR A 98 21.35 21.53 2.06
CA THR A 98 21.32 20.39 1.13
C THR A 98 22.24 20.64 -0.05
N GLN A 99 23.23 19.77 -0.25
CA GLN A 99 24.27 19.93 -1.29
C GLN A 99 23.97 19.19 -2.60
N HIS A 100 23.15 18.13 -2.54
CA HIS A 100 22.84 17.30 -3.70
C HIS A 100 21.38 16.90 -3.69
N LEU A 101 20.76 16.91 -4.87
CA LEU A 101 19.39 16.48 -5.09
C LEU A 101 19.42 15.28 -6.04
N PRO A 102 19.04 14.07 -5.59
CA PRO A 102 19.08 12.90 -6.44
C PRO A 102 18.06 13.02 -7.58
N VAL A 103 18.46 12.69 -8.80
CA VAL A 103 17.64 12.64 -10.02
C VAL A 103 17.79 11.28 -10.69
N GLY A 104 16.72 10.78 -11.31
CA GLY A 104 16.75 9.48 -11.95
C GLY A 104 16.66 8.29 -10.99
N TYR A 105 16.03 8.47 -9.82
CA TYR A 105 15.94 7.46 -8.77
C TYR A 105 14.49 7.18 -8.35
N GLY A 106 14.18 5.89 -8.15
CA GLY A 106 12.95 5.45 -7.49
C GLY A 106 13.16 5.30 -5.99
N HIS A 107 12.30 5.89 -5.17
CA HIS A 107 12.33 5.76 -3.71
C HIS A 107 11.25 4.78 -3.24
N PHE A 108 11.67 3.65 -2.66
CA PHE A 108 10.76 2.75 -1.94
C PHE A 108 10.32 3.38 -0.63
N THR A 109 9.01 3.51 -0.46
CA THR A 109 8.41 4.16 0.71
C THR A 109 8.19 3.17 1.85
N THR A 110 7.98 3.71 3.05
CA THR A 110 7.56 2.94 4.24
C THR A 110 6.16 2.29 4.14
N ARG A 111 5.47 2.45 3.00
CA ARG A 111 4.23 1.74 2.67
C ARG A 111 4.38 0.87 1.42
N GLN A 112 5.61 0.47 1.12
CA GLN A 112 5.97 -0.45 0.03
C GLN A 112 5.74 0.10 -1.39
N ASN A 113 5.16 1.28 -1.54
CA ASN A 113 5.03 1.99 -2.82
C ASN A 113 6.38 2.54 -3.32
N VAL A 114 6.42 2.98 -4.58
CA VAL A 114 7.59 3.66 -5.21
C VAL A 114 7.27 5.12 -5.52
N GLN A 115 8.26 6.01 -5.36
CA GLN A 115 8.13 7.43 -5.70
C GLN A 115 9.23 7.93 -6.64
N PHE A 116 8.85 8.84 -7.53
CA PHE A 116 9.72 9.65 -8.39
C PHE A 116 9.38 11.12 -8.16
N ASN A 117 10.35 12.04 -8.19
CA ASN A 117 10.17 13.41 -7.71
C ASN A 117 10.32 14.51 -8.77
N TRP A 118 10.74 14.16 -9.99
CA TRP A 118 11.13 15.14 -11.01
C TRP A 118 10.37 15.04 -12.32
N ILE A 119 9.36 14.18 -12.41
CA ILE A 119 8.63 13.94 -13.65
C ILE A 119 7.71 15.14 -13.96
N PRO A 120 7.87 15.84 -15.11
CA PRO A 120 7.00 16.93 -15.50
C PRO A 120 5.54 16.47 -15.66
N LEU A 121 4.58 17.31 -15.25
CA LEU A 121 3.16 16.95 -15.26
C LEU A 121 2.65 16.69 -16.68
N THR A 122 3.22 17.35 -17.67
CA THR A 122 2.93 17.14 -19.10
C THR A 122 3.29 15.73 -19.58
N GLN A 123 4.22 15.04 -18.92
CA GLN A 123 4.60 13.65 -19.22
C GLN A 123 3.82 12.63 -18.37
N SER A 124 2.91 13.09 -17.49
CA SER A 124 2.24 12.21 -16.54
C SER A 124 1.39 11.13 -17.20
N ALA A 125 0.72 11.45 -18.32
CA ALA A 125 -0.07 10.49 -19.06
C ALA A 125 0.80 9.39 -19.71
N ASP A 126 1.96 9.75 -20.28
CA ASP A 126 2.86 8.79 -20.91
C ASP A 126 3.45 7.80 -19.89
N VAL A 127 3.78 8.29 -18.68
CA VAL A 127 4.23 7.43 -17.58
C VAL A 127 3.11 6.51 -17.09
N MET A 128 1.87 6.98 -17.02
CA MET A 128 0.72 6.14 -16.65
C MET A 128 0.47 5.03 -17.67
N ASP A 129 0.60 5.32 -18.96
CA ASP A 129 0.49 4.31 -20.02
C ASP A 129 1.64 3.29 -19.95
N LEU A 130 2.87 3.76 -19.69
CA LEU A 130 4.03 2.88 -19.51
C LEU A 130 3.85 1.95 -18.29
N LEU A 131 3.36 2.46 -17.15
CA LEU A 131 3.03 1.64 -15.99
C LEU A 131 1.95 0.59 -16.31
N ALA A 132 0.93 0.97 -17.09
CA ALA A 132 -0.14 0.06 -17.48
C ALA A 132 0.35 -1.12 -18.33
N THR A 133 1.48 -1.00 -19.04
CA THR A 133 2.09 -2.13 -19.79
C THR A 133 2.55 -3.28 -18.91
N VAL A 134 2.73 -3.03 -17.61
CA VAL A 134 3.18 -4.02 -16.61
C VAL A 134 2.25 -4.10 -15.40
N ASP A 135 0.97 -3.77 -15.61
CA ASP A 135 -0.09 -3.87 -14.61
C ASP A 135 0.13 -3.01 -13.36
N MET A 136 0.86 -1.89 -13.51
CA MET A 136 1.10 -0.93 -12.43
C MET A 136 0.26 0.33 -12.61
N HIS A 137 -0.01 1.04 -11.51
CA HIS A 137 -0.83 2.25 -11.52
C HIS A 137 -0.51 3.20 -10.36
N GLY A 138 -1.00 4.44 -10.45
CA GLY A 138 -0.96 5.45 -9.37
C GLY A 138 -2.27 5.59 -8.58
N ILE A 139 -3.29 4.77 -8.86
CA ILE A 139 -4.64 4.86 -8.27
C ILE A 139 -4.59 4.84 -6.73
N GLN A 140 -5.28 5.82 -6.12
CA GLN A 140 -5.46 6.02 -4.68
C GLN A 140 -4.16 6.05 -3.84
N THR A 141 -3.01 6.40 -4.45
CA THR A 141 -1.75 6.51 -3.69
C THR A 141 -1.59 7.86 -2.96
N SER A 142 -2.45 8.82 -3.28
CA SER A 142 -2.52 10.17 -2.70
C SER A 142 -3.98 10.59 -2.48
N GLY A 143 -4.24 11.87 -2.14
CA GLY A 143 -5.62 12.34 -1.88
C GLY A 143 -6.20 11.93 -0.51
N ASN A 144 -7.48 12.24 -0.34
CA ASN A 144 -8.30 11.97 0.85
C ASN A 144 -9.18 10.72 0.63
N CYS A 145 -8.52 9.59 0.44
CA CYS A 145 -9.15 8.30 0.24
C CYS A 145 -8.43 7.22 1.04
N ILE A 146 -8.94 5.99 0.97
CA ILE A 146 -8.21 4.79 1.37
C ILE A 146 -6.95 4.68 0.51
N ARG A 147 -5.80 4.43 1.15
CA ARG A 147 -4.51 4.22 0.50
C ARG A 147 -4.27 2.74 0.29
N ASN A 148 -3.22 2.43 -0.49
CA ASN A 148 -2.74 1.06 -0.67
C ASN A 148 -2.73 0.28 0.66
N ILE A 149 -3.24 -0.95 0.58
CA ILE A 149 -3.28 -1.90 1.70
C ILE A 149 -1.86 -2.41 1.89
N THR A 150 -1.26 -2.03 3.02
CA THR A 150 0.11 -2.41 3.36
C THR A 150 0.10 -3.81 3.98
N SER A 151 1.03 -4.66 3.58
CA SER A 151 1.17 -5.99 4.18
C SER A 151 2.58 -6.22 4.69
N ASP A 152 2.79 -7.38 5.30
CA ASP A 152 4.11 -7.84 5.71
C ASP A 152 5.01 -7.99 4.48
N ALA A 153 6.25 -7.51 4.55
CA ALA A 153 7.22 -7.66 3.45
C ALA A 153 7.59 -9.12 3.17
N LEU A 154 7.34 -10.03 4.13
CA LEU A 154 7.53 -11.47 4.01
C LEU A 154 6.20 -12.24 3.93
N ALA A 155 5.09 -11.55 3.62
CA ALA A 155 3.79 -12.19 3.51
C ALA A 155 3.82 -13.35 2.51
N GLY A 156 3.25 -14.48 2.90
CA GLY A 156 3.24 -15.72 2.13
C GLY A 156 4.50 -16.57 2.24
N ILE A 157 5.58 -16.06 2.85
CA ILE A 157 6.87 -16.77 2.96
C ILE A 157 7.46 -16.80 4.37
N ALA A 158 6.94 -16.01 5.31
CA ALA A 158 7.44 -15.96 6.67
C ALA A 158 7.13 -17.27 7.43
N PRO A 159 8.09 -17.85 8.18
CA PRO A 159 7.86 -19.09 8.93
C PRO A 159 6.84 -18.99 10.07
N ASP A 160 6.66 -17.79 10.64
CA ASP A 160 5.74 -17.51 11.74
C ASP A 160 4.39 -16.94 11.27
N GLU A 161 4.14 -16.97 9.95
CA GLU A 161 2.86 -16.60 9.36
C GLU A 161 1.87 -17.75 9.49
N ALA A 162 0.85 -17.55 10.32
CA ALA A 162 -0.20 -18.55 10.51
C ALA A 162 -1.17 -18.60 9.32
N ILE A 163 -1.46 -17.45 8.72
CA ILE A 163 -2.41 -17.27 7.63
C ILE A 163 -1.84 -16.23 6.67
N ASP A 164 -1.78 -16.56 5.39
CA ASP A 164 -1.35 -15.61 4.35
C ASP A 164 -2.31 -14.42 4.29
N PRO A 165 -1.86 -13.18 4.57
CA PRO A 165 -2.72 -12.01 4.56
C PRO A 165 -3.00 -11.46 3.15
N ARG A 166 -2.26 -11.91 2.11
CA ARG A 166 -2.31 -11.29 0.78
C ARG A 166 -3.66 -11.45 0.07
N PRO A 167 -4.36 -12.60 0.13
CA PRO A 167 -5.71 -12.72 -0.43
C PRO A 167 -6.70 -11.70 0.16
N PHE A 168 -6.67 -11.52 1.49
CA PHE A 168 -7.49 -10.52 2.16
C PHE A 168 -7.09 -9.09 1.77
N ALA A 169 -5.79 -8.81 1.66
CA ALA A 169 -5.29 -7.51 1.23
C ALA A 169 -5.77 -7.16 -0.19
N GLU A 170 -5.78 -8.13 -1.10
CA GLU A 170 -6.26 -7.96 -2.47
C GLU A 170 -7.78 -7.77 -2.53
N ILE A 171 -8.56 -8.54 -1.77
CA ILE A 171 -10.01 -8.33 -1.66
C ILE A 171 -10.31 -6.92 -1.12
N MET A 172 -9.62 -6.47 -0.07
CA MET A 172 -9.75 -5.11 0.46
C MET A 172 -9.34 -4.04 -0.55
N ARG A 173 -8.30 -4.31 -1.36
CA ARG A 173 -7.88 -3.40 -2.44
C ARG A 173 -8.98 -3.28 -3.49
N GLN A 174 -9.55 -4.40 -3.96
CA GLN A 174 -10.63 -4.41 -4.94
C GLN A 174 -11.86 -3.67 -4.40
N TRP A 175 -12.28 -3.95 -3.16
CA TRP A 175 -13.39 -3.29 -2.48
C TRP A 175 -13.20 -1.76 -2.33
N SER A 176 -12.00 -1.31 -1.97
CA SER A 176 -11.75 0.12 -1.71
C SER A 176 -11.44 0.94 -2.97
N THR A 177 -11.08 0.29 -4.07
CA THR A 177 -10.66 0.96 -5.32
C THR A 177 -11.85 1.65 -5.98
N LEU A 178 -11.76 2.98 -6.11
CA LEU A 178 -12.78 3.83 -6.74
C LEU A 178 -14.18 3.75 -6.10
N HIS A 179 -14.27 3.29 -4.85
CA HIS A 179 -15.53 3.28 -4.12
C HIS A 179 -16.01 4.73 -3.89
N PRO A 180 -17.23 5.11 -4.35
CA PRO A 180 -17.72 6.49 -4.28
C PRO A 180 -17.68 7.07 -2.86
N GLU A 181 -18.08 6.27 -1.88
CA GLU A 181 -18.10 6.67 -0.47
C GLU A 181 -16.69 6.90 0.11
N PHE A 182 -15.67 6.21 -0.43
CA PHE A 182 -14.30 6.25 0.11
C PHE A 182 -13.38 7.20 -0.66
N ALA A 183 -13.91 7.86 -1.70
CA ALA A 183 -13.16 8.78 -2.55
C ALA A 183 -13.01 10.20 -1.95
N PHE A 184 -13.81 10.54 -0.91
CA PHE A 184 -13.81 11.86 -0.26
C PHE A 184 -13.88 11.79 1.28
N LEU A 185 -12.92 11.08 1.88
CA LEU A 185 -12.79 10.99 3.33
C LEU A 185 -12.34 12.32 3.96
N PRO A 186 -12.54 12.53 5.28
CA PRO A 186 -12.02 13.72 5.97
C PRO A 186 -10.51 13.93 5.74
N ARG A 187 -9.74 12.83 5.70
CA ARG A 187 -8.30 12.79 5.40
C ARG A 187 -7.88 11.38 4.99
N LYS A 188 -6.66 11.25 4.45
CA LYS A 188 -6.02 9.96 4.09
C LYS A 188 -6.27 8.86 5.13
N PHE A 189 -6.62 7.68 4.65
CA PHE A 189 -6.95 6.50 5.47
C PHE A 189 -6.05 5.33 5.07
N LYS A 190 -5.42 4.69 6.04
CA LYS A 190 -4.38 3.69 5.84
C LYS A 190 -4.76 2.40 6.55
N ILE A 191 -4.78 1.31 5.80
CA ILE A 191 -4.97 -0.03 6.34
C ILE A 191 -3.63 -0.77 6.24
N ALA A 192 -3.31 -1.57 7.25
CA ALA A 192 -2.27 -2.59 7.16
C ALA A 192 -2.73 -3.92 7.75
N ILE A 193 -2.19 -5.00 7.21
CA ILE A 193 -2.55 -6.38 7.54
C ILE A 193 -1.31 -7.26 7.67
N THR A 194 -1.26 -8.08 8.72
CA THR A 194 -0.26 -9.14 8.88
C THR A 194 -0.92 -10.44 9.35
N GLY A 195 -0.38 -11.58 8.93
CA GLY A 195 -0.69 -12.90 9.49
C GLY A 195 0.45 -13.50 10.32
N ALA A 196 1.55 -12.76 10.46
CA ALA A 196 2.72 -13.17 11.22
C ALA A 196 2.62 -12.82 12.70
N THR A 197 3.30 -13.59 13.54
CA THR A 197 3.41 -13.27 14.97
C THR A 197 4.19 -11.97 15.20
N GLU A 198 5.29 -11.79 14.46
CA GLU A 198 6.05 -10.55 14.42
C GLU A 198 5.33 -9.51 13.55
N ASP A 199 5.08 -8.31 14.09
CA ASP A 199 4.44 -7.23 13.33
C ASP A 199 5.45 -6.45 12.47
N ARG A 200 5.83 -7.01 11.32
CA ARG A 200 6.74 -6.33 10.36
C ARG A 200 6.02 -5.28 9.51
N ALA A 201 4.69 -5.36 9.42
CA ALA A 201 3.87 -4.36 8.74
C ALA A 201 3.64 -3.11 9.59
N ALA A 202 4.00 -3.15 10.88
CA ALA A 202 3.81 -2.08 11.85
C ALA A 202 2.33 -1.64 11.91
N ILE A 203 1.42 -2.61 12.02
CA ILE A 203 -0.03 -2.42 11.86
C ILE A 203 -0.59 -1.39 12.85
N ALA A 204 -0.02 -1.27 14.05
CA ALA A 204 -0.49 -0.32 15.07
C ALA A 204 -0.25 1.16 14.71
N TRP A 205 0.53 1.45 13.66
CA TRP A 205 0.77 2.80 13.16
C TRP A 205 -0.17 3.22 12.02
N HIS A 206 -1.15 2.39 11.71
CA HIS A 206 -2.10 2.60 10.62
C HIS A 206 -3.43 3.14 11.14
N ASP A 207 -4.22 3.74 10.24
CA ASP A 207 -5.56 4.21 10.62
C ASP A 207 -6.43 3.01 11.03
N VAL A 208 -6.24 1.85 10.37
CA VAL A 208 -6.67 0.53 10.83
C VAL A 208 -5.51 -0.47 10.70
N GLY A 209 -5.25 -1.22 11.76
CA GLY A 209 -4.30 -2.32 11.81
C GLY A 209 -5.04 -3.65 11.99
N LEU A 210 -4.70 -4.63 11.16
CA LEU A 210 -5.35 -5.94 11.10
C LEU A 210 -4.34 -7.06 11.35
N ARG A 211 -4.64 -7.95 12.29
CA ARG A 211 -3.94 -9.22 12.43
C ARG A 211 -4.89 -10.35 12.12
N VAL A 212 -4.64 -11.09 11.03
CA VAL A 212 -5.37 -12.32 10.73
C VAL A 212 -4.80 -13.46 11.57
N LEU A 213 -5.67 -14.21 12.25
CA LEU A 213 -5.27 -15.24 13.21
C LEU A 213 -6.32 -16.35 13.32
N ARG A 214 -5.92 -17.47 13.94
CA ARG A 214 -6.85 -18.49 14.43
C ARG A 214 -7.10 -18.28 15.92
N ASN A 215 -8.36 -18.35 16.36
CA ASN A 215 -8.68 -18.37 17.78
C ASN A 215 -8.40 -19.76 18.39
N ALA A 216 -8.67 -19.92 19.70
CA ALA A 216 -8.47 -21.19 20.40
C ALA A 216 -9.35 -22.34 19.86
N ALA A 217 -10.47 -22.04 19.20
CA ALA A 217 -11.34 -23.01 18.55
C ALA A 217 -10.89 -23.36 17.10
N GLY A 218 -9.81 -22.74 16.61
CA GLY A 218 -9.28 -22.94 15.26
C GLY A 218 -9.93 -22.09 14.17
N GLU A 219 -10.91 -21.24 14.52
CA GLU A 219 -11.65 -20.38 13.60
C GLU A 219 -10.78 -19.20 13.15
N ILE A 220 -10.90 -18.83 11.88
CA ILE A 220 -10.15 -17.70 11.30
C ILE A 220 -10.89 -16.39 11.58
N GLY A 221 -10.15 -15.38 12.02
CA GLY A 221 -10.68 -14.04 12.19
C GLY A 221 -9.59 -12.98 12.26
N PHE A 222 -10.02 -11.76 12.56
CA PHE A 222 -9.17 -10.59 12.67
C PHE A 222 -9.20 -10.03 14.09
N LYS A 223 -8.02 -9.73 14.62
CA LYS A 223 -7.87 -8.71 15.67
C LYS A 223 -7.77 -7.35 14.98
N VAL A 224 -8.62 -6.41 15.38
CA VAL A 224 -8.78 -5.10 14.73
C VAL A 224 -8.39 -3.97 15.66
N GLN A 225 -7.45 -3.14 15.20
CA GLN A 225 -7.02 -1.92 15.89
C GLN A 225 -7.31 -0.71 15.00
N ALA A 226 -7.65 0.44 15.58
CA ALA A 226 -7.90 1.68 14.84
C ALA A 226 -7.28 2.91 15.52
N GLY A 227 -6.98 3.94 14.73
CA GLY A 227 -6.51 5.23 15.26
C GLY A 227 -5.01 5.38 15.42
N GLY A 228 -4.21 4.58 14.70
CA GLY A 228 -2.75 4.75 14.66
C GLY A 228 -2.29 5.88 13.75
N GLY A 229 -1.04 6.32 13.93
CA GLY A 229 -0.36 7.15 12.93
C GLY A 229 0.84 7.93 13.43
N MET A 230 1.98 7.78 12.74
CA MET A 230 3.26 8.47 12.99
C MET A 230 3.32 9.94 12.52
N GLY A 231 2.19 10.62 12.37
CA GLY A 231 2.20 12.06 12.03
C GLY A 231 2.80 12.90 13.17
N ARG A 232 2.69 14.23 13.06
CA ARG A 232 3.21 15.20 14.06
C ARG A 232 3.00 14.80 15.52
N THR A 233 1.82 14.27 15.84
CA THR A 233 1.54 13.63 17.14
C THR A 233 1.44 12.13 16.93
N PRO A 234 2.48 11.32 17.20
CA PRO A 234 2.41 9.88 17.04
C PRO A 234 1.38 9.28 18.01
N VAL A 235 0.58 8.33 17.51
CA VAL A 235 -0.45 7.61 18.28
C VAL A 235 -0.39 6.15 17.85
N ILE A 236 -0.46 5.25 18.83
CA ILE A 236 -0.59 3.80 18.62
C ILE A 236 -2.09 3.50 18.53
N ALA A 237 -2.48 2.66 17.58
CA ALA A 237 -3.88 2.28 17.37
C ALA A 237 -4.47 1.58 18.61
N THR A 238 -5.71 1.96 18.95
CA THR A 238 -6.51 1.34 19.99
C THR A 238 -7.10 0.04 19.47
N LEU A 239 -7.06 -1.01 20.28
CA LEU A 239 -7.81 -2.23 20.01
C LEU A 239 -9.31 -1.94 20.05
N ILE A 240 -10.01 -2.20 18.96
CA ILE A 240 -11.47 -2.00 18.88
C ILE A 240 -12.24 -3.32 18.79
N ARG A 241 -11.58 -4.41 18.37
CA ARG A 241 -12.18 -5.75 18.37
C ARG A 241 -11.13 -6.84 18.52
N GLU A 242 -11.30 -7.70 19.51
CA GLU A 242 -10.37 -8.83 19.76
C GLU A 242 -10.48 -9.91 18.69
N PHE A 243 -11.70 -10.21 18.25
CA PHE A 243 -11.95 -11.21 17.22
C PHE A 243 -13.15 -10.82 16.35
N LEU A 244 -12.92 -10.75 15.05
CA LEU A 244 -13.94 -10.56 14.02
C LEU A 244 -13.87 -11.73 13.03
N PRO A 245 -14.96 -12.46 12.78
CA PRO A 245 -14.98 -13.50 11.75
C PRO A 245 -14.47 -12.98 10.40
N TRP A 246 -13.61 -13.76 9.74
CA TRP A 246 -12.87 -13.29 8.58
C TRP A 246 -13.76 -12.78 7.44
N ASN A 247 -14.93 -13.40 7.27
CA ASN A 247 -15.88 -13.06 6.22
C ASN A 247 -16.57 -11.72 6.45
N GLN A 248 -16.50 -11.15 7.66
CA GLN A 248 -17.14 -9.89 8.02
C GLN A 248 -16.19 -8.69 7.94
N ILE A 249 -14.93 -8.88 7.55
CA ILE A 249 -13.92 -7.82 7.64
C ILE A 249 -14.25 -6.59 6.78
N LEU A 250 -14.84 -6.75 5.60
CA LEU A 250 -15.21 -5.61 4.76
C LEU A 250 -16.39 -4.83 5.35
N ASN A 251 -17.44 -5.51 5.84
CA ASN A 251 -18.56 -4.88 6.54
C ASN A 251 -18.09 -4.09 7.77
N TYR A 252 -17.13 -4.65 8.52
CA TYR A 252 -16.58 -3.95 9.69
C TYR A 252 -15.69 -2.76 9.31
N LEU A 253 -14.88 -2.87 8.26
CA LEU A 253 -14.12 -1.74 7.73
C LEU A 253 -15.04 -0.64 7.19
N GLU A 254 -16.14 -1.00 6.54
CA GLU A 254 -17.18 -0.06 6.12
C GLU A 254 -17.76 0.69 7.33
N ALA A 255 -18.14 -0.01 8.41
CA ALA A 255 -18.61 0.62 9.64
C ALA A 255 -17.59 1.64 10.20
N VAL A 256 -16.31 1.25 10.31
CA VAL A 256 -15.23 2.14 10.74
C VAL A 256 -15.13 3.38 9.85
N VAL A 257 -15.21 3.20 8.53
CA VAL A 257 -15.10 4.29 7.56
C VAL A 257 -16.33 5.19 7.60
N ARG A 258 -17.55 4.65 7.71
CA ARG A 258 -18.80 5.41 7.84
C ARG A 258 -18.81 6.29 9.09
N VAL A 259 -18.45 5.73 10.24
CA VAL A 259 -18.31 6.49 11.50
C VAL A 259 -17.26 7.60 11.35
N TYR A 260 -16.11 7.30 10.75
CA TYR A 260 -15.10 8.32 10.45
C TYR A 260 -15.59 9.38 9.48
N ASN A 261 -16.37 9.01 8.47
CA ASN A 261 -16.91 9.93 7.48
C ASN A 261 -17.94 10.88 8.12
N ARG A 262 -18.79 10.36 9.00
CA ARG A 262 -19.85 11.08 9.74
C ARG A 262 -19.29 12.06 10.75
N PHE A 263 -18.33 11.63 11.57
CA PHE A 263 -17.84 12.43 12.72
C PHE A 263 -16.45 13.06 12.50
N GLY A 264 -15.73 12.68 11.44
CA GLY A 264 -14.40 13.20 11.14
C GLY A 264 -14.42 14.67 10.74
N ARG A 265 -13.51 15.45 11.33
CA ARG A 265 -13.35 16.89 11.06
C ARG A 265 -12.88 17.16 9.63
N ARG A 266 -13.47 18.16 8.99
CA ARG A 266 -13.07 18.69 7.67
C ARG A 266 -12.66 20.17 7.70
N ASP A 267 -12.93 20.85 8.80
CA ASP A 267 -12.61 22.26 9.02
C ASP A 267 -11.11 22.51 9.27
N ASN A 268 -10.40 21.53 9.83
CA ASN A 268 -8.97 21.64 10.11
C ASN A 268 -8.20 20.38 9.69
N LEU A 269 -7.42 20.49 8.61
CA LEU A 269 -6.65 19.39 8.02
C LEU A 269 -5.64 18.73 8.98
N TYR A 270 -5.17 19.45 10.01
CA TYR A 270 -4.25 18.93 11.03
C TYR A 270 -4.96 18.12 12.12
N LYS A 271 -6.28 18.29 12.25
CA LYS A 271 -7.15 17.58 13.19
C LYS A 271 -8.10 16.57 12.50
N ALA A 272 -7.98 16.42 11.18
CA ALA A 272 -8.88 15.62 10.35
C ALA A 272 -8.57 14.11 10.29
N ARG A 273 -7.52 13.60 10.94
CA ARG A 273 -7.19 12.15 10.92
C ARG A 273 -8.01 11.40 11.95
N ILE A 274 -8.42 10.15 11.63
CA ILE A 274 -9.21 9.28 12.53
C ILE A 274 -8.61 9.13 13.93
N LYS A 275 -7.27 9.09 14.07
CA LYS A 275 -6.62 9.06 15.39
C LYS A 275 -7.01 10.21 16.32
N ILE A 276 -7.34 11.38 15.75
CA ILE A 276 -7.78 12.55 16.52
C ILE A 276 -9.22 12.36 16.97
N LEU A 277 -10.07 11.80 16.09
CA LEU A 277 -11.45 11.43 16.41
C LEU A 277 -11.48 10.39 17.53
N ILE A 278 -10.77 9.27 17.37
CA ILE A 278 -10.74 8.19 18.38
C ILE A 278 -10.19 8.70 19.71
N LYS A 279 -9.15 9.54 19.69
CA LYS A 279 -8.62 10.13 20.94
C LYS A 279 -9.63 11.06 21.62
N ALA A 280 -10.46 11.78 20.86
CA ALA A 280 -11.44 12.71 21.41
C ALA A 280 -12.68 11.98 21.95
N GLU A 281 -13.17 10.97 21.23
CA GLU A 281 -14.41 10.26 21.57
C GLU A 281 -14.18 9.08 22.53
N GLY A 282 -13.00 8.46 22.51
CA GLY A 282 -12.69 7.29 23.34
C GLY A 282 -13.62 6.12 23.04
N GLN A 283 -14.19 5.51 24.09
CA GLN A 283 -15.08 4.35 23.99
C GLN A 283 -16.28 4.60 23.08
N ARG A 284 -16.82 5.83 23.05
CA ARG A 284 -17.94 6.18 22.19
C ARG A 284 -17.69 5.88 20.73
N PHE A 285 -16.46 6.09 20.23
CA PHE A 285 -16.14 5.74 18.85
C PHE A 285 -16.31 4.23 18.59
N ILE A 286 -15.91 3.39 19.54
CA ILE A 286 -16.03 1.94 19.43
C ILE A 286 -17.52 1.54 19.44
N ASP A 287 -18.31 2.13 20.34
CA ASP A 287 -19.74 1.86 20.45
C ASP A 287 -20.47 2.24 19.16
N GLU A 288 -20.13 3.38 18.54
CA GLU A 288 -20.68 3.82 17.25
C GLU A 288 -20.28 2.88 16.09
N VAL A 289 -19.05 2.36 16.10
CA VAL A 289 -18.60 1.37 15.09
C VAL A 289 -19.35 0.05 15.26
N GLU A 290 -19.53 -0.43 16.48
CA GLU A 290 -20.27 -1.66 16.74
C GLU A 290 -21.77 -1.51 16.42
N ALA A 291 -22.36 -0.35 16.71
CA ALA A 291 -23.74 -0.03 16.33
C ALA A 291 -23.91 0.02 14.80
N GLU A 292 -23.04 0.74 14.09
CA GLU A 292 -23.07 0.80 12.62
C GLU A 292 -22.81 -0.58 11.99
N PHE A 293 -21.90 -1.38 12.55
CA PHE A 293 -21.67 -2.74 12.10
C PHE A 293 -22.91 -3.63 12.29
N ALA A 294 -23.56 -3.56 13.44
CA ALA A 294 -24.81 -4.29 13.68
C ALA A 294 -25.92 -3.85 12.72
N ASP A 295 -26.01 -2.55 12.42
CA ASP A 295 -26.97 -1.98 11.46
C ASP A 295 -26.73 -2.51 10.04
N ILE A 296 -25.47 -2.54 9.58
CA ILE A 296 -25.08 -3.11 8.28
C ILE A 296 -25.51 -4.58 8.17
N LEU A 297 -25.37 -5.35 9.25
CA LEU A 297 -25.76 -6.76 9.26
C LEU A 297 -27.27 -6.96 9.27
N ALA A 298 -28.00 -6.14 10.02
CA ALA A 298 -29.43 -6.32 10.24
C ALA A 298 -30.29 -5.71 9.12
N HIS A 299 -29.87 -4.57 8.55
CA HIS A 299 -30.71 -3.76 7.66
C HIS A 299 -30.14 -3.60 6.25
N ASP A 300 -28.81 -3.51 6.10
CA ASP A 300 -28.16 -3.39 4.78
C ASP A 300 -27.87 -4.76 4.13
N GLY A 301 -28.21 -5.86 4.82
CA GLY A 301 -28.07 -7.23 4.31
C GLY A 301 -26.63 -7.75 4.25
N ALA A 302 -25.68 -7.07 4.90
CA ALA A 302 -24.27 -7.48 4.96
C ALA A 302 -23.61 -7.67 3.58
N ALA A 303 -23.89 -6.77 2.63
CA ALA A 303 -23.51 -6.89 1.22
C ALA A 303 -22.02 -7.19 0.96
N HIS A 304 -21.12 -6.80 1.87
CA HIS A 304 -19.67 -7.05 1.75
C HIS A 304 -19.19 -8.26 2.57
N ALA A 305 -20.09 -9.14 3.02
CA ALA A 305 -19.69 -10.42 3.58
C ALA A 305 -18.94 -11.23 2.51
N ILE A 306 -17.70 -11.65 2.80
CA ILE A 306 -16.85 -12.35 1.84
C ILE A 306 -17.27 -13.83 1.78
N PRO A 307 -17.79 -14.33 0.63
CA PRO A 307 -18.07 -15.75 0.48
C PRO A 307 -16.78 -16.55 0.39
N GLN A 308 -16.81 -17.83 0.78
CA GLN A 308 -15.65 -18.73 0.63
C GLN A 308 -15.17 -18.78 -0.84
N ALA A 309 -16.10 -18.84 -1.79
CA ALA A 309 -15.79 -18.85 -3.21
C ALA A 309 -14.99 -17.60 -3.67
N GLU A 310 -15.23 -16.44 -3.06
CA GLU A 310 -14.50 -15.21 -3.37
C GLU A 310 -13.09 -15.24 -2.80
N LEU A 311 -12.94 -15.72 -1.56
CA LEU A 311 -11.62 -15.94 -0.97
C LEU A 311 -10.82 -16.95 -1.78
N ASP A 312 -11.44 -18.04 -2.22
CA ASP A 312 -10.81 -19.07 -3.05
C ASP A 312 -10.39 -18.50 -4.42
N ARG A 313 -11.29 -17.72 -5.07
CA ARG A 313 -11.04 -17.05 -6.35
C ARG A 313 -9.82 -16.13 -6.28
N VAL A 314 -9.62 -15.39 -5.20
CA VAL A 314 -8.46 -14.50 -5.06
C VAL A 314 -7.21 -15.29 -4.64
N SER A 315 -7.36 -16.31 -3.80
CA SER A 315 -6.25 -17.09 -3.26
C SER A 315 -5.46 -17.85 -4.34
N VAL A 316 -6.10 -18.29 -5.42
CA VAL A 316 -5.39 -18.95 -6.53
C VAL A 316 -4.34 -18.07 -7.21
N HIS A 317 -4.45 -16.74 -7.08
CA HIS A 317 -3.48 -15.81 -7.63
C HIS A 317 -2.20 -15.67 -6.77
N PHE A 318 -2.17 -16.22 -5.55
CA PHE A 318 -1.03 -16.14 -4.62
C PHE A 318 -0.24 -17.44 -4.46
N GLN A 319 -0.49 -18.42 -5.33
CA GLN A 319 0.16 -19.73 -5.28
C GLN A 319 1.70 -19.62 -5.43
N PRO A 320 2.48 -20.43 -4.70
CA PRO A 320 3.91 -20.56 -4.92
C PRO A 320 4.22 -21.05 -6.36
N PRO A 321 5.36 -20.65 -6.96
CA PRO A 321 5.78 -21.20 -8.25
C PRO A 321 6.11 -22.71 -8.15
N ALA A 322 5.71 -23.52 -9.14
CA ALA A 322 5.94 -24.98 -9.14
C ALA A 322 7.43 -25.39 -8.99
N GLN A 323 8.35 -24.57 -9.50
CA GLN A 323 9.80 -24.79 -9.38
C GLN A 323 10.29 -24.75 -7.92
N VAL A 324 9.55 -24.08 -7.03
CA VAL A 324 9.81 -24.05 -5.58
C VAL A 324 9.39 -25.36 -4.90
N GLU A 325 8.39 -26.07 -5.45
CA GLU A 325 7.91 -27.35 -4.94
C GLU A 325 8.81 -28.52 -5.35
N GLN A 326 9.41 -28.42 -6.55
CA GLN A 326 10.30 -29.45 -7.11
C GLN A 326 11.78 -29.22 -6.79
N ALA A 327 12.13 -28.18 -6.04
CA ALA A 327 13.50 -27.97 -5.61
C ALA A 327 13.93 -29.13 -4.68
N GLN A 328 14.56 -30.16 -5.25
CA GLN A 328 15.38 -31.12 -4.51
C GLN A 328 16.32 -30.32 -3.62
N ALA A 329 16.48 -30.74 -2.36
CA ALA A 329 17.20 -30.06 -1.28
C ALA A 329 18.52 -29.39 -1.73
N ALA A 330 18.42 -28.19 -2.32
CA ALA A 330 19.57 -27.45 -2.80
C ALA A 330 20.20 -26.61 -1.70
N THR A 331 19.70 -26.68 -0.45
CA THR A 331 19.95 -25.63 0.56
C THR A 331 20.15 -26.12 1.99
N THR A 332 20.57 -27.37 2.21
CA THR A 332 21.14 -27.69 3.54
C THR A 332 22.46 -26.94 3.75
N ILE A 333 23.14 -26.54 2.66
CA ILE A 333 24.41 -25.84 2.69
C ILE A 333 24.22 -24.46 2.05
N ILE A 334 23.93 -23.43 2.87
CA ILE A 334 24.31 -22.05 2.52
C ILE A 334 25.80 -22.13 2.18
N ALA A 335 26.26 -21.60 1.04
CA ALA A 335 27.67 -21.69 0.64
C ALA A 335 28.59 -21.39 1.84
N THR A 336 29.13 -22.43 2.47
CA THR A 336 29.98 -22.32 3.67
C THR A 336 31.41 -22.03 3.27
N GLU A 337 31.74 -22.30 2.01
CA GLU A 337 33.04 -22.06 1.41
C GLU A 337 33.03 -20.69 0.72
N VAL A 338 33.50 -19.69 1.46
CA VAL A 338 33.89 -18.37 0.95
C VAL A 338 35.39 -18.22 1.15
N ALA A 339 36.06 -17.48 0.27
CA ALA A 339 37.49 -17.20 0.42
C ALA A 339 37.76 -16.65 1.82
N ALA A 340 38.85 -17.09 2.47
CA ALA A 340 39.13 -16.74 3.86
C ALA A 340 39.10 -15.22 4.14
N LYS A 341 39.52 -14.42 3.14
CA LYS A 341 39.49 -12.95 3.19
C LYS A 341 38.07 -12.36 3.31
N ASP A 342 37.06 -13.05 2.78
CA ASP A 342 35.67 -12.59 2.69
C ASP A 342 34.77 -13.20 3.77
N ALA A 343 35.25 -14.22 4.50
CA ALA A 343 34.48 -15.00 5.46
C ALA A 343 33.75 -14.14 6.50
N SER A 344 34.44 -13.17 7.12
CA SER A 344 33.84 -12.29 8.13
C SER A 344 32.74 -11.37 7.55
N ALA A 345 32.96 -10.82 6.35
CA ALA A 345 31.98 -9.97 5.68
C ALA A 345 30.74 -10.78 5.28
N TYR A 346 30.95 -11.98 4.74
CA TYR A 346 29.87 -12.86 4.33
C TYR A 346 29.02 -13.35 5.52
N GLN A 347 29.65 -13.72 6.65
CA GLN A 347 28.89 -14.11 7.85
C GLN A 347 28.03 -12.96 8.40
N ARG A 348 28.54 -11.72 8.39
CA ARG A 348 27.74 -10.54 8.75
C ARG A 348 26.57 -10.34 7.78
N TRP A 349 26.82 -10.50 6.47
CA TRP A 349 25.77 -10.40 5.47
C TRP A 349 24.69 -11.46 5.67
N LEU A 350 25.06 -12.73 5.92
CA LEU A 350 24.12 -13.80 6.23
C LEU A 350 23.25 -13.45 7.45
N ALA A 351 23.88 -13.01 8.54
CA ALA A 351 23.17 -12.69 9.78
C ALA A 351 22.21 -11.49 9.65
N GLN A 352 22.53 -10.52 8.80
CA GLN A 352 21.75 -9.28 8.68
C GLN A 352 20.71 -9.29 7.56
N ASN A 353 21.01 -9.97 6.45
CA ASN A 353 20.23 -9.87 5.22
C ASN A 353 19.51 -11.17 4.86
N VAL A 354 19.85 -12.30 5.47
CA VAL A 354 19.24 -13.59 5.14
C VAL A 354 18.31 -14.04 6.27
N ARG A 355 17.05 -14.27 5.93
CA ARG A 355 16.02 -14.78 6.85
C ARG A 355 15.52 -16.14 6.41
N ALA A 356 14.98 -16.89 7.37
CA ALA A 356 14.31 -18.15 7.11
C ALA A 356 13.06 -17.94 6.23
N HIS A 357 12.75 -18.95 5.44
CA HIS A 357 11.59 -19.03 4.58
C HIS A 357 10.73 -20.23 5.02
N LYS A 358 9.41 -20.17 4.87
CA LYS A 358 8.49 -21.25 5.28
C LYS A 358 8.78 -22.59 4.59
N ASN A 359 9.13 -22.54 3.30
CA ASN A 359 9.79 -23.64 2.61
C ASN A 359 11.27 -23.69 3.07
N PRO A 360 11.70 -24.73 3.79
CA PRO A 360 13.06 -24.85 4.31
C PRO A 360 14.12 -24.93 3.21
N ALA A 361 13.72 -25.23 1.97
CA ALA A 361 14.57 -25.24 0.79
C ALA A 361 14.92 -23.84 0.25
N LEU A 362 14.39 -22.77 0.84
CA LEU A 362 14.57 -21.38 0.37
C LEU A 362 15.02 -20.46 1.51
N ARG A 363 15.46 -19.25 1.14
CA ARG A 363 15.76 -18.15 2.07
C ARG A 363 15.19 -16.84 1.54
N ALA A 364 14.79 -15.95 2.44
CA ALA A 364 14.43 -14.58 2.08
C ALA A 364 15.67 -13.69 2.22
N VAL A 365 15.99 -12.93 1.18
CA VAL A 365 17.18 -12.07 1.14
C VAL A 365 16.78 -10.61 1.01
N THR A 366 17.22 -9.79 1.95
CA THR A 366 17.11 -8.33 1.88
C THR A 366 18.27 -7.79 1.06
N LEU A 367 17.96 -7.02 0.02
CA LEU A 367 18.96 -6.26 -0.74
C LEU A 367 19.04 -4.86 -0.12
N SER A 368 20.16 -4.54 0.53
CA SER A 368 20.44 -3.24 1.16
C SER A 368 21.24 -2.31 0.27
#